data_AF-G2E083-F1
#
_entry.id   AF-G2E083-F1
#
_cell.length_a   1.000
_cell.length_b   1.000
_cell.length_c   1.000
_cell.angle_alpha   90.00
_cell.angle_beta   90.00
_cell.angle_gamma   90.00
#
_symmetry.space_group_name_H-M   'P 1'
#
loop_
_entity.id
_entity.type
_entity.pdbx_description
1 polymer ?
#
loop_
_entity_poly.entity_id
_entity_poly.type
_entity_poly.pdbx_seq_one_letter_code
_entity_poly.pdbx_strand_id
1 'polypeptide(L)'
;MSPSDTSPPPIWPSADYDRQVGRLRAAIGQPIHLVELEISATHVHIRQLGQPYILLDVLAFPRPDPSRGLTPHLILLDDGRGLNLGRIARISLESNFNPAPSQILYQDREALEGLIYRDRRLTPAFIAERAHRIMGQALGKNPEALAISGPENQARIETTESMKQPNNA
;
A
#
# COMPACT_ATOMS: atom_id res chain seq x y z
N MET A 1 -18.08 -47.77 0.34
CA MET A 1 -17.64 -46.83 1.38
C MET A 1 -16.16 -46.58 1.15
N SER A 2 -15.81 -45.50 0.45
CA SER A 2 -14.42 -45.06 0.30
C SER A 2 -14.32 -43.74 1.06
N PRO A 3 -13.34 -43.58 1.98
CA PRO A 3 -13.16 -42.31 2.65
C PRO A 3 -12.73 -41.30 1.60
N SER A 4 -13.56 -40.29 1.38
CA SER A 4 -13.26 -39.16 0.52
C SER A 4 -12.00 -38.48 1.05
N ASP A 5 -10.91 -38.57 0.29
CA ASP A 5 -9.68 -37.80 0.50
C ASP A 5 -10.03 -36.31 0.43
N THR A 6 -10.41 -35.76 1.58
CA THR A 6 -10.71 -34.33 1.73
C THR A 6 -9.42 -33.68 2.19
N SER A 7 -8.44 -33.63 1.28
CA SER A 7 -7.25 -32.81 1.53
C SER A 7 -7.71 -31.36 1.74
N PRO A 8 -7.28 -30.67 2.82
CA PRO A 8 -7.64 -29.28 3.01
C PRO A 8 -7.19 -28.49 1.78
N PRO A 9 -8.03 -27.56 1.28
CA PRO A 9 -7.69 -26.78 0.09
C PRO A 9 -6.33 -26.09 0.31
N PRO A 10 -5.51 -25.96 -0.75
CA PRO A 10 -4.22 -25.29 -0.64
C PRO A 10 -4.43 -23.91 -0.03
N ILE A 11 -3.65 -23.60 1.01
CA ILE A 11 -3.75 -22.36 1.79
C ILE A 11 -3.43 -21.15 0.90
N TRP A 12 -2.69 -21.37 -0.19
CA TRP A 12 -2.31 -20.33 -1.13
C TRP A 12 -2.10 -20.91 -2.55
N PRO A 13 -2.58 -20.24 -3.61
CA PRO A 13 -3.54 -19.14 -3.57
C PRO A 13 -4.91 -19.62 -3.07
N SER A 14 -5.75 -18.69 -2.60
CA SER A 14 -7.08 -19.02 -2.09
C SER A 14 -8.07 -19.30 -3.24
N ALA A 15 -9.15 -20.04 -2.95
CA ALA A 15 -10.22 -20.26 -3.93
C ALA A 15 -10.90 -18.94 -4.39
N ASP A 16 -10.85 -17.89 -3.57
CA ASP A 16 -11.32 -16.57 -3.98
C ASP A 16 -10.39 -15.91 -4.99
N TYR A 17 -9.07 -16.06 -4.80
CA TYR A 17 -8.07 -15.60 -5.76
C TYR A 17 -8.30 -16.22 -7.14
N ASP A 18 -8.57 -17.53 -7.22
CA ASP A 18 -8.82 -18.19 -8.51
C ASP A 18 -10.08 -17.65 -9.21
N ARG A 19 -11.15 -17.37 -8.45
CA ARG A 19 -12.34 -16.70 -8.99
C ARG A 19 -12.03 -15.29 -9.50
N GLN A 20 -11.22 -14.52 -8.77
CA GLN A 20 -10.78 -13.20 -9.20
C GLN A 20 -9.95 -13.28 -10.49
N VAL A 21 -9.03 -14.24 -10.60
CA VAL A 21 -8.28 -14.50 -11.84
C VAL A 21 -9.22 -14.87 -12.98
N GLY A 22 -10.24 -15.70 -12.72
CA GLY A 22 -11.28 -16.02 -13.70
C GLY A 22 -12.01 -14.78 -14.23
N ARG A 23 -12.38 -13.85 -13.34
CA ARG A 23 -12.97 -12.55 -13.73
C ARG A 23 -12.03 -11.71 -14.56
N LEU A 24 -10.74 -11.65 -14.21
CA LEU A 24 -9.74 -10.94 -14.99
C LEU A 24 -9.59 -11.53 -16.40
N ARG A 25 -9.54 -12.86 -16.52
CA ARG A 25 -9.48 -13.53 -17.83
C ARG A 25 -10.70 -13.22 -18.70
N ALA A 26 -11.89 -13.16 -18.10
CA ALA A 26 -13.11 -12.77 -18.81
C ALA A 26 -13.12 -11.29 -19.25
N ALA A 27 -12.29 -10.45 -18.64
CA ALA A 27 -12.16 -9.02 -18.94
C ALA A 27 -11.01 -8.68 -19.91
N ILE A 28 -10.32 -9.69 -20.47
CA ILE A 28 -9.29 -9.45 -21.50
C ILE A 28 -9.91 -8.70 -22.68
N GLY A 29 -9.20 -7.68 -23.17
CA GLY A 29 -9.63 -6.74 -24.20
C GLY A 29 -10.46 -5.57 -23.69
N GLN A 30 -10.80 -5.52 -22.39
CA GLN A 30 -11.57 -4.44 -21.80
C GLN A 30 -10.67 -3.38 -21.14
N PRO A 31 -11.11 -2.11 -21.10
CA PRO A 31 -10.47 -1.10 -20.28
C PRO A 31 -10.63 -1.45 -18.78
N ILE A 32 -9.54 -1.32 -18.03
CA ILE A 32 -9.48 -1.55 -16.60
C ILE A 32 -8.80 -0.37 -15.88
N HIS A 33 -9.24 -0.17 -14.66
CA HIS A 33 -8.76 0.83 -13.71
C HIS A 33 -7.94 0.16 -12.62
N LEU A 34 -6.77 0.74 -12.31
CA LEU A 34 -5.78 0.13 -11.43
C LEU A 34 -5.51 0.97 -10.19
N VAL A 35 -5.52 0.28 -9.04
CA VAL A 35 -5.00 0.79 -7.78
C VAL A 35 -3.77 -0.05 -7.43
N GLU A 36 -2.58 0.52 -7.57
CA GLU A 36 -1.31 -0.16 -7.38
C GLU A 36 -0.77 0.01 -5.96
N LEU A 37 -0.01 -1.01 -5.52
CA LEU A 37 0.74 -1.03 -4.28
C LEU A 37 2.22 -0.78 -4.57
N GLU A 38 2.72 0.37 -4.13
CA GLU A 38 4.13 0.70 -4.20
C GLU A 38 4.77 0.43 -2.83
N ILE A 39 5.48 -0.69 -2.73
CA ILE A 39 6.15 -1.11 -1.50
C ILE A 39 7.60 -0.62 -1.54
N SER A 40 7.94 0.28 -0.63
CA SER A 40 9.32 0.68 -0.35
C SER A 40 9.85 0.00 0.92
N ALA A 41 11.16 0.11 1.18
CA ALA A 41 11.78 -0.45 2.37
C ALA A 41 11.19 0.07 3.70
N THR A 42 10.53 1.24 3.68
CA THR A 42 10.04 1.92 4.89
C THR A 42 8.53 2.16 4.89
N HIS A 43 7.89 2.22 3.72
CA HIS A 43 6.49 2.62 3.57
C HIS A 43 5.81 1.84 2.44
N VAL A 44 4.50 1.62 2.57
CA VAL A 44 3.65 1.17 1.47
C VAL A 44 2.81 2.36 1.03
N HIS A 45 2.86 2.68 -0.26
CA HIS A 45 2.07 3.73 -0.89
C HIS A 45 1.03 3.11 -1.81
N ILE A 46 -0.16 3.72 -1.86
CA ILE A 46 -1.17 3.39 -2.86
C ILE A 46 -1.04 4.39 -3.99
N ARG A 47 -0.82 3.91 -5.21
CA ARG A 47 -0.83 4.74 -6.41
C ARG A 47 -2.08 4.42 -7.22
N GLN A 48 -2.92 5.43 -7.40
CA GLN A 48 -4.12 5.32 -8.21
C GLN A 48 -3.88 6.02 -9.54
N LEU A 49 -3.96 5.27 -10.63
CA LEU A 49 -3.75 5.82 -11.97
C LEU A 49 -5.09 6.29 -12.51
N GLY A 50 -5.22 7.59 -12.77
CA GLY A 50 -6.49 8.19 -13.21
C GLY A 50 -6.99 7.70 -14.58
N GLN A 51 -6.10 7.17 -15.41
CA GLN A 51 -6.42 6.67 -16.75
C GLN A 51 -6.71 5.16 -16.76
N PRO A 52 -7.66 4.70 -17.59
CA PRO A 52 -7.84 3.27 -17.85
C PRO A 52 -6.72 2.72 -18.75
N TYR A 53 -6.49 1.41 -18.65
CA TYR A 53 -5.57 0.64 -19.51
C TYR A 53 -6.32 -0.55 -20.12
N ILE A 54 -6.00 -0.97 -21.34
CA ILE A 54 -6.58 -2.20 -21.89
C ILE A 54 -5.86 -3.41 -21.29
N LEU A 55 -6.64 -4.32 -20.70
CA LEU A 55 -6.12 -5.61 -20.23
C LEU A 55 -5.83 -6.53 -21.42
N LEU A 56 -4.55 -6.76 -21.73
CA LEU A 56 -4.15 -7.60 -22.85
C LEU A 56 -4.12 -9.08 -22.49
N ASP A 57 -3.65 -9.43 -21.30
CA ASP A 57 -3.53 -10.83 -20.87
C ASP A 57 -3.42 -10.99 -19.35
N VAL A 58 -3.64 -12.22 -18.88
CA VAL A 58 -3.38 -12.68 -17.51
C VAL A 58 -2.49 -13.92 -17.58
N LEU A 59 -1.22 -13.74 -17.26
CA LEU A 59 -0.17 -14.75 -17.42
C LEU A 59 0.23 -15.35 -16.08
N ALA A 60 0.77 -16.57 -16.12
CA ALA A 60 1.45 -17.14 -14.97
C ALA A 60 2.75 -16.35 -14.70
N PHE A 61 2.97 -15.97 -13.45
CA PHE A 61 4.21 -15.36 -13.01
C PHE A 61 5.26 -16.47 -12.85
N PRO A 62 6.48 -16.31 -13.39
CA PRO A 62 7.43 -17.42 -13.49
C PRO A 62 8.03 -17.86 -12.15
N ARG A 63 8.05 -16.98 -11.15
CA ARG A 63 8.63 -17.25 -9.82
C ARG A 63 7.74 -16.65 -8.73
N PRO A 64 6.55 -17.22 -8.49
CA PRO A 64 5.70 -16.78 -7.39
C PRO A 64 6.45 -16.91 -6.06
N ASP A 65 6.24 -15.96 -5.18
CA ASP A 65 6.83 -15.96 -3.85
C ASP A 65 5.92 -15.20 -2.87
N PRO A 66 5.09 -15.91 -2.08
CA PRO A 66 4.18 -15.28 -1.14
C PRO A 66 4.91 -14.46 -0.07
N SER A 67 6.12 -14.86 0.33
CA SER A 67 6.91 -14.12 1.33
C SER A 67 7.34 -12.72 0.84
N ARG A 68 7.40 -12.55 -0.48
CA ARG A 68 7.74 -11.28 -1.15
C ARG A 68 6.52 -10.54 -1.69
N GLY A 69 5.31 -11.06 -1.47
CA GLY A 69 4.08 -10.53 -2.06
C GLY A 69 4.03 -10.68 -3.58
N LEU A 70 4.62 -11.75 -4.13
CA LEU A 70 4.58 -12.07 -5.55
C LEU A 70 3.56 -13.20 -5.78
N THR A 71 2.41 -12.85 -6.35
CA THR A 71 1.33 -13.79 -6.64
C THR A 71 1.63 -14.67 -7.86
N PRO A 72 0.90 -15.79 -8.05
CA PRO A 72 1.11 -16.70 -9.18
C PRO A 72 0.78 -16.11 -10.55
N HIS A 73 0.16 -14.92 -10.64
CA HIS A 73 -0.22 -14.32 -11.90
C HIS A 73 0.24 -12.85 -12.02
N LEU A 74 0.41 -12.42 -13.26
CA LEU A 74 0.61 -11.03 -13.67
C LEU A 74 -0.40 -10.66 -14.77
N ILE A 75 -0.75 -9.39 -14.86
CA ILE A 75 -1.51 -8.82 -15.96
C ILE A 75 -0.58 -8.12 -16.94
N LEU A 76 -0.94 -8.13 -18.23
CA LEU A 76 -0.27 -7.36 -19.28
C LEU A 76 -1.20 -6.23 -19.75
N LEU A 77 -0.65 -5.04 -19.87
CA LEU A 77 -1.36 -3.82 -20.28
C LEU A 77 -0.92 -3.36 -21.67
N ASP A 78 -1.76 -2.55 -22.31
CA ASP A 78 -1.53 -1.96 -23.63
C ASP A 78 -0.38 -0.94 -23.70
N ASP A 79 0.01 -0.36 -22.56
CA ASP A 79 1.21 0.48 -22.45
C ASP A 79 2.52 -0.33 -22.37
N GLY A 80 2.44 -1.65 -22.49
CA GLY A 80 3.57 -2.58 -22.48
C GLY A 80 4.00 -3.02 -21.08
N ARG A 81 3.32 -2.57 -20.01
CA ARG A 81 3.65 -2.97 -18.63
C ARG A 81 3.09 -4.35 -18.30
N GLY A 82 3.90 -5.15 -17.60
CA GLY A 82 3.47 -6.35 -16.89
C GLY A 82 3.44 -6.11 -15.38
N LEU A 83 2.31 -6.33 -14.72
CA LEU A 83 2.14 -6.10 -13.28
C LEU A 83 1.73 -7.39 -12.57
N ASN A 84 2.53 -7.82 -11.60
CA ASN A 84 2.17 -8.94 -10.73
C ASN A 84 0.95 -8.56 -9.87
N LEU A 85 -0.04 -9.46 -9.75
CA LEU A 85 -1.28 -9.16 -9.01
C LEU A 85 -1.02 -8.80 -7.53
N GLY A 86 0.02 -9.36 -6.90
CA GLY A 86 0.44 -8.99 -5.53
C GLY A 86 1.00 -7.57 -5.39
N ARG A 87 1.14 -6.82 -6.48
CA ARG A 87 1.48 -5.39 -6.50
C ARG A 87 0.26 -4.50 -6.80
N ILE A 88 -0.93 -5.07 -6.76
CA ILE A 88 -2.17 -4.39 -7.10
C ILE A 88 -3.12 -4.55 -5.92
N ALA A 89 -3.68 -3.43 -5.45
CA ALA A 89 -4.68 -3.47 -4.40
C ALA A 89 -6.07 -3.79 -4.96
N ARG A 90 -6.38 -3.22 -6.14
CA ARG A 90 -7.69 -3.37 -6.79
C ARG A 90 -7.62 -3.17 -8.30
N ILE A 91 -8.45 -3.93 -9.02
CA ILE A 91 -8.74 -3.75 -10.45
C ILE A 91 -10.26 -3.65 -10.63
N SER A 92 -10.72 -2.64 -11.38
CA SER A 92 -12.13 -2.41 -11.69
C SER A 92 -12.37 -2.04 -13.15
N LEU A 93 -13.60 -2.20 -13.65
CA LEU A 93 -13.95 -1.93 -15.05
C LEU A 93 -14.18 -0.45 -15.38
N GLU A 94 -15.01 0.26 -14.59
CA GLU A 94 -15.53 1.58 -14.99
C GLU A 94 -15.01 2.76 -14.16
N SER A 95 -14.60 2.52 -12.92
CA SER A 95 -14.19 3.60 -12.04
C SER A 95 -13.03 3.20 -11.14
N ASN A 96 -12.10 4.14 -11.05
CA ASN A 96 -11.05 4.17 -10.05
C ASN A 96 -11.60 4.40 -8.64
N PHE A 97 -12.56 5.33 -8.50
CA PHE A 97 -13.07 5.83 -7.22
C PHE A 97 -14.43 5.19 -6.92
N ASN A 98 -14.49 4.46 -5.80
CA ASN A 98 -15.71 3.81 -5.31
C ASN A 98 -16.47 2.96 -6.36
N PRO A 99 -15.82 1.98 -7.02
CA PRO A 99 -16.50 1.10 -7.97
C PRO A 99 -17.58 0.27 -7.28
N ALA A 100 -18.66 -0.04 -8.00
CA ALA A 100 -19.66 -0.97 -7.49
C ALA A 100 -19.05 -2.37 -7.29
N PRO A 101 -19.52 -3.19 -6.34
CA PRO A 101 -18.95 -4.51 -6.09
C PRO A 101 -18.91 -5.43 -7.32
N SER A 102 -19.89 -5.29 -8.22
CA SER A 102 -19.96 -6.04 -9.49
C SER A 102 -18.88 -5.64 -10.51
N GLN A 103 -18.29 -4.44 -10.36
CA GLN A 103 -17.26 -3.91 -11.25
C GLN A 103 -15.85 -4.27 -10.77
N ILE A 104 -15.71 -4.86 -9.58
CA ILE A 104 -14.41 -5.24 -9.01
C ILE A 104 -14.01 -6.61 -9.57
N LEU A 105 -12.98 -6.63 -10.41
CA LEU A 105 -12.46 -7.86 -11.00
C LEU A 105 -11.54 -8.57 -10.00
N TYR A 106 -10.65 -7.79 -9.38
CA TYR A 106 -9.63 -8.24 -8.44
C TYR A 106 -9.50 -7.25 -7.27
N GLN A 107 -9.30 -7.77 -6.07
CA GLN A 107 -9.03 -6.99 -4.86
C GLN A 107 -8.20 -7.84 -3.88
N ASP A 108 -7.05 -7.31 -3.49
CA ASP A 108 -6.28 -7.84 -2.38
C ASP A 108 -6.81 -7.25 -1.07
N ARG A 109 -7.69 -8.00 -0.39
CA ARG A 109 -8.31 -7.57 0.86
C ARG A 109 -7.30 -7.48 2.00
N GLU A 110 -6.36 -8.43 2.09
CA GLU A 110 -5.37 -8.43 3.16
C GLU A 110 -4.41 -7.24 3.02
N ALA A 111 -3.95 -6.93 1.81
CA ALA A 111 -3.14 -5.75 1.57
C ALA A 111 -3.92 -4.44 1.82
N LEU A 112 -5.19 -4.38 1.39
CA LEU A 112 -6.03 -3.20 1.60
C LEU A 112 -6.37 -2.97 3.09
N GLU A 113 -6.69 -4.04 3.81
CA GLU A 113 -6.94 -4.01 5.25
C GLU A 113 -5.66 -3.68 6.02
N GLY A 114 -4.52 -4.30 5.69
CA GLY A 114 -3.22 -3.97 6.30
C GLY A 114 -2.78 -2.52 6.06
N LEU A 115 -3.28 -1.87 5.01
CA LEU A 115 -3.09 -0.43 4.75
C LEU A 115 -4.03 0.46 5.55
N ILE A 116 -5.26 0.00 5.81
CA ILE A 116 -6.27 0.72 6.61
C ILE A 116 -5.99 0.56 8.12
N TYR A 117 -5.50 -0.61 8.54
CA TYR A 117 -5.29 -1.01 9.94
C TYR A 117 -3.83 -0.96 10.39
N ARG A 118 -2.88 -0.52 9.55
CA ARG A 118 -1.57 -0.07 10.05
C ARG A 118 -1.80 1.17 10.90
N ASP A 119 -1.97 0.94 12.19
CA ASP A 119 -2.24 1.95 13.22
C ASP A 119 -1.47 3.26 12.97
N ARG A 120 -2.25 4.32 12.70
CA ARG A 120 -2.00 5.77 12.82
C ARG A 120 -1.93 6.58 11.50
N ARG A 121 -2.62 7.74 11.56
CA ARG A 121 -2.29 9.08 10.99
C ARG A 121 -3.14 9.62 9.83
N LEU A 122 -4.45 9.77 10.04
CA LEU A 122 -5.24 10.85 9.42
C LEU A 122 -5.83 11.78 10.49
N THR A 123 -5.07 12.07 11.54
CA THR A 123 -5.48 13.12 12.49
C THR A 123 -5.34 14.49 11.82
N PRO A 124 -6.17 15.49 12.18
CA PRO A 124 -6.02 16.85 11.66
C PRO A 124 -4.60 17.41 11.83
N ALA A 125 -3.94 17.04 12.93
CA ALA A 125 -2.56 17.43 13.21
C ALA A 125 -1.56 16.86 12.18
N PHE A 126 -1.68 15.58 11.81
CA PHE A 126 -0.81 14.97 10.81
C PHE A 126 -1.03 15.53 9.40
N ILE A 127 -2.29 15.80 9.05
CA ILE A 127 -2.65 16.42 7.77
C ILE A 127 -2.08 17.85 7.70
N ALA A 128 -2.22 18.63 8.76
CA ALA A 128 -1.68 19.98 8.85
C ALA A 128 -0.14 19.98 8.76
N GLU A 129 0.53 19.07 9.47
CA GLU A 129 1.98 18.91 9.43
C GLU A 129 2.48 18.56 8.02
N ARG A 130 1.81 17.62 7.32
CA ARG A 130 2.19 17.23 5.96
C ARG A 130 1.89 18.34 4.95
N ALA A 131 0.76 19.04 5.08
CA ALA A 131 0.40 20.17 4.22
C ALA A 131 1.41 21.31 4.34
N HIS A 132 1.80 21.69 5.57
CA HIS A 132 2.82 22.70 5.80
C HIS A 132 4.18 22.30 5.23
N ARG A 133 4.56 21.02 5.29
CA ARG A 133 5.82 20.55 4.71
C ARG A 133 5.84 20.62 3.19
N ILE A 134 4.77 20.19 2.52
CA ILE A 134 4.66 20.26 1.05
C ILE A 134 4.64 21.72 0.59
N MET A 135 3.90 22.58 1.31
CA MET A 135 3.82 24.00 1.01
C MET A 135 5.16 24.71 1.27
N GLY A 136 5.87 24.33 2.32
CA GLY A 136 7.23 24.79 2.60
C GLY A 136 8.21 24.43 1.47
N GLN A 137 8.14 23.20 0.96
CA GLN A 137 8.96 22.76 -0.17
C GLN A 137 8.63 23.51 -1.47
N ALA A 138 7.35 23.74 -1.77
CA ALA A 138 6.92 24.54 -2.92
C ALA A 138 7.37 26.01 -2.83
N LEU A 139 7.55 26.52 -1.60
CA LEU A 139 8.04 27.86 -1.30
C LEU A 139 9.58 27.92 -1.09
N GLY A 140 10.30 26.82 -1.34
CA GLY A 140 11.76 26.77 -1.25
C GLY A 140 12.34 26.74 0.17
N LYS A 141 11.53 26.43 1.20
CA LYS A 141 11.99 26.30 2.60
C LYS A 141 12.42 24.85 2.88
N ASN A 142 13.71 24.64 3.19
CA ASN A 142 14.28 23.31 3.49
C ASN A 142 14.00 22.91 4.96
N PRO A 143 13.36 21.75 5.25
CA PRO A 143 12.91 21.39 6.60
C PRO A 143 13.96 20.70 7.51
N GLU A 144 15.25 20.72 7.18
CA GLU A 144 16.30 20.08 8.01
C GLU A 144 16.53 20.69 9.40
N ALA A 145 15.78 21.73 9.81
CA ALA A 145 15.95 22.36 11.12
C ALA A 145 15.00 21.86 12.22
N LEU A 146 14.12 20.89 11.99
CA LEU A 146 13.25 20.35 13.04
C LEU A 146 13.61 18.90 13.33
N ALA A 147 14.55 18.77 14.26
CA ALA A 147 14.99 17.53 14.87
C ALA A 147 13.80 16.67 15.33
N ILE A 148 13.98 15.38 15.10
CA ILE A 148 13.11 14.28 15.49
C ILE A 148 12.81 14.38 16.99
N SER A 149 11.53 14.58 17.35
CA SER A 149 11.05 14.35 18.72
C SER A 149 9.85 13.40 18.65
N GLY A 150 10.14 12.11 18.76
CA GLY A 150 9.15 11.11 19.16
C GLY A 150 8.90 11.20 20.68
N PRO A 151 7.75 10.74 21.19
CA PRO A 151 7.28 10.99 22.54
C PRO A 151 7.97 10.11 23.61
N GLU A 152 9.28 9.91 23.52
CA GLU A 152 10.02 9.00 24.42
C GLU A 152 11.19 9.68 25.13
N ASN A 153 11.45 10.98 24.89
CA ASN A 153 12.54 11.69 25.53
C ASN A 153 12.08 12.63 26.66
N GLN A 154 11.20 12.13 27.54
CA GLN A 154 11.04 12.67 28.89
C GLN A 154 12.00 11.96 29.84
N ALA A 155 13.30 12.14 29.61
CA ALA A 155 14.28 11.90 30.64
C ALA A 155 15.40 12.91 30.49
N ARG A 156 15.40 13.87 31.42
CA ARG A 156 16.60 14.49 31.97
C ARG A 156 17.29 15.51 31.05
N ILE A 157 16.72 16.71 31.00
CA ILE A 157 17.54 17.92 30.95
C ILE A 157 17.53 18.50 32.35
N GLU A 158 18.58 18.16 33.09
CA GLU A 158 18.98 18.88 34.30
C GLU A 158 19.17 20.35 33.91
N THR A 159 18.35 21.23 34.50
CA THR A 159 18.49 22.67 34.39
C THR A 159 19.84 23.08 34.95
N THR A 160 20.82 23.24 34.06
CA THR A 160 22.01 24.04 34.29
C THR A 160 21.64 25.47 33.94
N GLU A 161 21.63 26.35 34.95
CA GLU A 161 22.16 27.72 34.95
C GLU A 161 21.62 28.44 36.20
N SER A 162 22.40 28.52 37.28
CA SER A 162 23.46 29.51 37.55
C SER A 162 22.90 30.73 38.28
N MET A 163 23.22 30.87 39.58
CA MET A 163 23.38 32.20 40.18
C MET A 163 24.25 32.17 41.45
N LYS A 164 25.42 32.82 41.33
CA LYS A 164 26.20 33.54 42.36
C LYS A 164 26.77 32.79 43.58
N GLN A 165 28.09 32.64 43.56
CA GLN A 165 28.92 32.92 44.74
C GLN A 165 28.90 34.44 45.05
N PRO A 166 29.06 34.84 46.31
CA PRO A 166 30.40 35.22 46.76
C PRO A 166 30.78 34.75 48.18
N ASN A 167 32.00 34.20 48.26
CA ASN A 167 33.09 34.45 49.22
C ASN A 167 32.88 34.49 50.75
N ASN A 168 33.65 33.58 51.36
CA ASN A 168 34.74 33.79 52.34
C ASN A 168 34.48 34.01 53.84
N ALA A 169 35.35 33.28 54.56
CA ALA A 169 35.79 33.35 55.96
C ALA A 169 34.95 32.57 56.98
#